data_AF-A0A0A9W0Y1-F1
#
_entry.id   AF-A0A0A9W0Y1-F1
#
_cell.length_a   1.000
_cell.length_b   1.000
_cell.length_c   1.000
_cell.angle_alpha   90.00
_cell.angle_beta   90.00
_cell.angle_gamma   90.00
#
_symmetry.space_group_name_H-M   'P 1'
#
loop_
_entity.id
_entity.type
_entity.pdbx_description
1 polymer ?
#
loop_
_entity_poly.entity_id
_entity_poly.type
_entity_poly.pdbx_seq_one_letter_code
_entity_poly.pdbx_strand_id
1 'polypeptide(L)'
;MVLFGLIVAVFLGTTWSMPLEMDLAMQDLAQADMEVMKFYAAWERKDFPLMLELYHRLDEALPKLKADLSKMHKIDFSDSHAQSLKRLLSIQFESTIMKLNGMLPPKKVSIDQSPTKPKSSKSLVPPGTPKVNVDKQKKPTLSPDVTQIRNPQSRYGQKVPRNMQIKS
;
A
#
# COMPACT_ATOMS: atom_id res chain seq x y z
N MET A 1 -8.40 4.68 -22.95
CA MET A 1 -7.32 5.62 -23.34
C MET A 1 -7.80 7.00 -23.80
N VAL A 2 -9.10 7.23 -24.06
CA VAL A 2 -9.60 8.54 -24.51
C VAL A 2 -9.57 9.62 -23.41
N LEU A 3 -9.64 9.22 -22.14
CA LEU A 3 -9.65 10.16 -21.00
C LEU A 3 -8.29 10.87 -20.79
N PHE A 4 -7.18 10.22 -21.12
CA PHE A 4 -5.83 10.77 -20.93
C PHE A 4 -5.53 11.92 -21.90
N GLY A 5 -5.97 11.80 -23.17
CA GLY A 5 -5.75 12.83 -24.18
C GLY A 5 -6.51 14.13 -23.91
N LEU A 6 -7.70 14.03 -23.28
CA LEU A 6 -8.51 15.20 -22.94
C LEU A 6 -7.88 16.03 -21.80
N ILE A 7 -7.23 15.36 -20.84
CA ILE A 7 -6.54 16.04 -19.73
C ILE A 7 -5.35 16.84 -20.30
N VAL A 8 -4.51 16.23 -21.14
CA VAL A 8 -3.35 16.91 -21.74
C VAL A 8 -3.75 18.11 -22.60
N ALA A 9 -4.85 18.04 -23.34
CA ALA A 9 -5.32 19.14 -24.19
C ALA A 9 -5.81 20.37 -23.41
N VAL A 10 -6.36 20.19 -22.19
CA VAL A 10 -6.82 21.30 -21.35
C VAL A 10 -5.64 22.06 -20.72
N PHE A 11 -4.49 21.41 -20.53
CA PHE A 11 -3.31 22.04 -19.93
C PHE A 11 -2.50 22.92 -20.91
N LEU A 12 -2.61 22.74 -22.22
CA LEU A 12 -1.81 23.47 -23.22
C LEU A 12 -2.16 24.97 -23.38
N GLY A 13 -3.26 25.44 -22.79
CA GLY A 13 -3.72 26.84 -22.92
C GLY A 13 -3.59 27.69 -21.66
N THR A 14 -3.22 27.11 -20.51
CA THR A 14 -3.11 27.85 -19.25
C THR A 14 -1.69 27.67 -18.71
N THR A 15 -0.96 28.77 -18.51
CA THR A 15 0.40 28.76 -17.91
C THR A 15 0.31 28.49 -16.42
N TRP A 16 -0.20 27.31 -16.07
CA TRP A 16 -0.10 26.77 -14.72
C TRP A 16 1.32 26.24 -14.57
N SER A 17 2.18 27.03 -13.91
CA SER A 17 3.46 26.51 -13.42
C SER A 17 3.16 25.54 -12.28
N MET A 18 3.00 24.27 -12.65
CA MET A 18 2.90 23.19 -11.69
C MET A 18 4.20 23.13 -10.88
N PRO A 19 4.15 22.98 -9.55
CA PRO A 19 5.37 22.79 -8.76
C PRO A 19 6.15 21.61 -9.33
N LEU A 20 7.46 21.79 -9.52
CA LEU A 20 8.32 20.77 -10.10
C LEU A 20 8.22 19.44 -9.33
N GLU A 21 8.01 19.50 -8.01
CA GLU A 21 7.81 18.28 -7.22
C GLU A 21 6.56 17.50 -7.61
N MET A 22 5.49 18.19 -8.02
CA MET A 22 4.22 17.57 -8.37
C MET A 22 4.28 16.95 -9.77
N ASP A 23 5.00 17.58 -10.70
CA ASP A 23 5.26 17.02 -12.03
C ASP A 23 6.09 15.73 -11.96
N LEU A 24 7.20 15.76 -11.19
CA LEU A 24 8.02 14.57 -10.95
C LEU A 24 7.21 13.45 -10.27
N ALA A 25 6.39 13.80 -9.27
CA ALA A 25 5.50 12.84 -8.63
C ALA A 25 4.50 12.23 -9.62
N MET A 26 3.93 13.02 -10.54
CA MET A 26 3.04 12.51 -11.58
C MET A 26 3.75 11.55 -12.53
N GLN A 27 5.00 11.85 -12.91
CA GLN A 27 5.79 10.95 -13.74
C GLN A 27 6.04 9.61 -13.04
N ASP A 28 6.40 9.63 -11.76
CA ASP A 28 6.62 8.43 -10.96
C ASP A 28 5.34 7.60 -10.80
N LEU A 29 4.19 8.27 -10.60
CA LEU A 29 2.89 7.63 -10.57
C LEU A 29 2.53 6.96 -11.89
N ALA A 30 2.72 7.67 -13.01
CA ALA A 30 2.42 7.16 -14.34
C ALA A 30 3.30 5.95 -14.69
N GLN A 31 4.58 5.99 -14.31
CA GLN A 31 5.49 4.87 -14.49
C GLN A 31 5.06 3.66 -13.65
N ALA A 32 4.72 3.86 -12.38
CA ALA A 32 4.28 2.79 -11.49
C ALA A 32 2.97 2.13 -11.97
N ASP A 33 1.97 2.91 -12.38
CA ASP A 33 0.71 2.36 -12.90
C ASP A 33 0.94 1.57 -14.20
N MET A 34 1.81 2.06 -15.08
CA MET A 34 2.23 1.31 -16.27
C MET A 34 2.91 -0.02 -15.91
N GLU A 35 3.79 -0.04 -14.92
CA GLU A 35 4.46 -1.25 -14.46
C GLU A 35 3.48 -2.25 -13.80
N VAL A 36 2.50 -1.76 -13.04
CA VAL A 36 1.39 -2.60 -12.51
C VAL A 36 0.60 -3.23 -13.66
N MET A 37 0.26 -2.46 -14.70
CA MET A 37 -0.44 -3.00 -15.86
C MET A 37 0.41 -4.04 -16.61
N LYS A 38 1.70 -3.79 -16.80
CA LYS A 38 2.64 -4.76 -17.39
C LYS A 38 2.72 -6.03 -16.55
N PHE A 39 2.69 -5.92 -15.23
CA PHE A 39 2.71 -7.06 -14.33
C PHE A 39 1.46 -7.93 -14.53
N TYR A 40 0.27 -7.34 -14.58
CA TYR A 40 -0.96 -8.10 -14.84
C TYR A 40 -0.97 -8.74 -16.23
N ALA A 41 -0.45 -8.06 -17.25
CA ALA A 41 -0.32 -8.63 -18.58
C ALA A 41 0.66 -9.82 -18.61
N ALA A 42 1.79 -9.72 -17.90
CA ALA A 42 2.74 -10.82 -17.76
C ALA A 42 2.14 -12.00 -16.98
N TRP A 43 1.35 -11.70 -15.93
CA TRP A 43 0.60 -12.68 -15.15
C TRP A 43 -0.39 -13.47 -16.01
N GLU A 44 -1.18 -12.79 -16.84
CA GLU A 44 -2.13 -13.42 -17.75
C GLU A 44 -1.41 -14.37 -18.75
N ARG A 45 -0.22 -13.98 -19.20
CA ARG A 45 0.64 -14.77 -20.10
C ARG A 45 1.43 -15.86 -19.40
N LYS A 46 1.42 -15.91 -18.05
CA LYS A 46 2.25 -16.79 -17.21
C LYS A 46 3.75 -16.63 -17.46
N ASP A 47 4.18 -15.41 -17.79
CA ASP A 47 5.58 -15.06 -17.99
C ASP A 47 6.24 -14.71 -16.64
N PHE A 48 6.61 -15.76 -15.90
CA PHE A 48 7.16 -15.61 -14.55
C PHE A 48 8.48 -14.83 -14.47
N PRO A 49 9.45 -15.00 -15.40
CA PRO A 49 10.67 -14.19 -15.40
C PRO A 49 10.39 -12.69 -15.48
N LEU A 50 9.52 -12.27 -16.41
CA LEU A 50 9.15 -10.87 -16.57
C LEU A 50 8.37 -10.34 -15.36
N MET A 51 7.47 -11.15 -14.80
CA MET A 51 6.77 -10.80 -13.57
C MET A 51 7.72 -10.53 -12.41
N LEU A 52 8.75 -11.35 -12.23
CA LEU A 52 9.70 -11.19 -11.12
C LEU A 52 10.51 -9.90 -11.29
N GLU A 53 10.93 -9.58 -12.50
CA GLU A 53 11.61 -8.31 -12.79
C GLU A 53 10.71 -7.10 -12.49
N LEU A 54 9.45 -7.14 -12.96
CA LEU A 54 8.48 -6.09 -12.69
C LEU A 54 8.15 -5.99 -11.19
N TYR A 55 8.07 -7.11 -10.49
CA TYR A 55 7.87 -7.15 -9.05
C TYR A 55 8.96 -6.39 -8.30
N HIS A 56 10.23 -6.57 -8.65
CA HIS A 56 11.33 -5.83 -8.02
C HIS A 56 11.27 -4.33 -8.29
N ARG A 57 10.96 -3.92 -9.53
CA ARG A 57 10.78 -2.50 -9.87
C ARG A 57 9.64 -1.85 -9.09
N LEU A 58 8.51 -2.55 -8.97
CA LEU A 58 7.36 -2.11 -8.19
C LEU A 58 7.67 -1.99 -6.70
N ASP A 59 8.48 -2.91 -6.16
CA ASP A 59 8.92 -2.90 -4.77
C ASP A 59 9.87 -1.72 -4.45
N GLU A 60 10.70 -1.33 -5.41
CA GLU A 60 11.54 -0.12 -5.34
C GLU A 60 10.74 1.18 -5.51
N ALA A 61 9.70 1.16 -6.36
CA ALA A 61 8.85 2.33 -6.61
C ALA A 61 7.94 2.65 -5.42
N LEU A 62 7.50 1.65 -4.65
CA LEU A 62 6.58 1.81 -3.53
C LEU A 62 7.03 2.82 -2.45
N PRO A 63 8.26 2.78 -1.90
CA PRO A 63 8.72 3.79 -0.95
C PRO A 63 8.78 5.20 -1.57
N LYS A 64 9.12 5.30 -2.87
CA LYS A 64 9.18 6.57 -3.60
C LYS A 64 7.78 7.20 -3.71
N LEU A 65 6.80 6.44 -4.18
CA LEU A 65 5.39 6.85 -4.24
C LEU A 65 4.84 7.31 -2.89
N LYS A 66 5.16 6.60 -1.80
CA LYS A 66 4.75 7.00 -0.44
C LYS A 66 5.38 8.31 0.00
N ALA A 67 6.66 8.51 -0.32
CA ALA A 67 7.36 9.76 -0.04
C ALA A 67 6.76 10.91 -0.84
N ASP A 68 6.44 10.71 -2.12
CA ASP A 68 5.91 11.74 -3.01
C ASP A 68 4.46 12.11 -2.65
N LEU A 69 3.63 11.13 -2.29
CA LEU A 69 2.32 11.39 -1.70
C LEU A 69 2.44 12.26 -0.43
N SER A 70 3.39 11.92 0.45
CA SER A 70 3.64 12.69 1.67
C SER A 70 4.12 14.11 1.38
N LYS A 71 4.94 14.32 0.36
CA LYS A 71 5.37 15.66 -0.08
C LYS A 71 4.18 16.43 -0.65
N MET A 72 3.38 15.81 -1.52
CA MET A 72 2.21 16.43 -2.13
C MET A 72 1.20 16.90 -1.08
N HIS A 73 0.99 16.14 -0.01
CA HIS A 73 0.10 16.57 1.08
C HIS A 73 0.59 17.85 1.78
N LYS A 74 1.90 18.08 1.87
CA LYS A 74 2.48 19.27 2.49
C LYS A 74 2.40 20.53 1.61
N ILE A 75 2.19 20.38 0.31
CA ILE A 75 2.08 21.52 -0.59
C ILE A 75 0.70 22.16 -0.41
N ASP A 76 0.66 23.37 0.12
CA ASP A 76 -0.58 24.13 0.24
C ASP A 76 -0.82 24.95 -1.02
N PHE A 77 -1.95 24.67 -1.69
CA PHE A 77 -2.41 25.47 -2.82
C PHE A 77 -3.45 26.47 -2.35
N SER A 78 -3.24 27.75 -2.68
CA SER A 78 -4.21 28.82 -2.45
C SER A 78 -5.39 28.76 -3.43
N ASP A 79 -5.21 28.15 -4.60
CA ASP A 79 -6.23 28.04 -5.65
C ASP A 79 -7.12 26.80 -5.44
N SER A 80 -8.44 26.99 -5.57
CA SER A 80 -9.46 25.94 -5.50
C SER A 80 -9.31 24.87 -6.59
N HIS A 81 -8.92 25.27 -7.81
CA HIS A 81 -8.70 24.33 -8.90
C HIS A 81 -7.48 23.44 -8.64
N ALA A 82 -6.42 24.00 -8.05
CA ALA A 82 -5.21 23.28 -7.69
C ALA A 82 -5.46 22.29 -6.56
N GLN A 83 -6.28 22.68 -5.58
CA GLN A 83 -6.76 21.77 -4.53
C GLN A 83 -7.54 20.58 -5.10
N SER A 84 -8.38 20.82 -6.11
CA SER A 84 -9.13 19.75 -6.78
C SER A 84 -8.20 18.78 -7.51
N LEU A 85 -7.20 19.30 -8.23
CA LEU A 85 -6.16 18.48 -8.87
C LEU A 85 -5.33 17.70 -7.84
N LYS A 86 -4.90 18.34 -6.75
CA LYS A 86 -4.18 17.70 -5.63
C LYS A 86 -5.00 16.54 -5.06
N ARG A 87 -6.30 16.73 -4.82
CA ARG A 87 -7.20 15.67 -4.34
C ARG A 87 -7.28 14.51 -5.34
N LEU A 88 -7.45 14.81 -6.62
CA LEU A 88 -7.53 13.78 -7.66
C LEU A 88 -6.23 12.96 -7.72
N LEU A 89 -5.08 13.62 -7.73
CA LEU A 89 -3.79 12.92 -7.70
C LEU A 89 -3.61 12.11 -6.43
N SER A 90 -3.97 12.66 -5.26
CA SER A 90 -3.88 11.94 -3.98
C SER A 90 -4.68 10.63 -4.03
N ILE A 91 -5.90 10.66 -4.57
CA ILE A 91 -6.73 9.46 -4.77
C ILE A 91 -6.04 8.46 -5.71
N GLN A 92 -5.43 8.93 -6.79
CA GLN A 92 -4.72 8.05 -7.73
C GLN A 92 -3.49 7.40 -7.08
N PHE A 93 -2.69 8.18 -6.34
CA PHE A 93 -1.56 7.67 -5.57
C PHE A 93 -1.99 6.61 -4.55
N GLU A 94 -3.02 6.90 -3.74
CA GLU A 94 -3.53 5.97 -2.75
C GLU A 94 -4.05 4.68 -3.40
N SER A 95 -4.78 4.79 -4.51
CA SER A 95 -5.27 3.64 -5.27
C SER A 95 -4.12 2.77 -5.78
N THR A 96 -3.08 3.37 -6.37
CA THR A 96 -1.90 2.64 -6.85
C THR A 96 -1.13 2.01 -5.70
N ILE A 97 -0.89 2.73 -4.61
CA ILE A 97 -0.22 2.19 -3.41
C ILE A 97 -1.02 1.03 -2.81
N MET A 98 -2.35 1.13 -2.78
CA MET A 98 -3.23 0.06 -2.30
C MET A 98 -3.12 -1.18 -3.18
N LYS A 99 -3.17 -1.04 -4.51
CA LYS A 99 -2.95 -2.15 -5.47
C LYS A 99 -1.59 -2.80 -5.22
N LEU A 100 -0.54 -1.99 -5.10
CA LEU A 100 0.82 -2.49 -4.84
C LEU A 100 0.92 -3.24 -3.51
N ASN A 101 0.36 -2.72 -2.42
CA ASN A 101 0.36 -3.42 -1.12
C ASN A 101 -0.47 -4.71 -1.16
N GLY A 102 -1.45 -4.82 -2.06
CA GLY A 102 -2.20 -6.06 -2.29
C GLY A 102 -1.41 -7.11 -3.10
N MET A 103 -0.47 -6.68 -3.93
CA MET A 103 0.36 -7.54 -4.78
C MET A 103 1.68 -7.94 -4.11
N LEU A 104 2.28 -7.00 -3.39
CA LEU A 104 3.54 -7.19 -2.69
C LEU A 104 3.23 -7.71 -1.27
N PRO A 105 3.75 -8.88 -0.84
CA PRO A 105 3.72 -9.26 0.57
C PRO A 105 4.20 -8.10 1.44
N PRO A 106 3.55 -7.89 2.61
CA PRO A 106 4.02 -6.87 3.54
C PRO A 106 5.47 -7.20 3.86
N LYS A 107 6.37 -6.28 3.50
CA LYS A 107 7.77 -6.36 3.93
C LYS A 107 7.73 -6.52 5.43
N LYS A 108 8.09 -7.71 5.91
CA LYS A 108 8.33 -7.92 7.33
C LYS A 108 9.47 -6.96 7.62
N VAL A 109 9.16 -5.85 8.26
CA VAL A 109 10.18 -5.01 8.87
C VAL A 109 10.91 -6.00 9.76
N SER A 110 12.11 -6.38 9.36
CA SER A 110 13.02 -7.10 10.23
C SER A 110 13.25 -6.15 11.39
N ILE A 111 12.43 -6.29 12.43
CA ILE A 111 12.68 -5.73 13.75
C ILE A 111 13.84 -6.56 14.29
N ASP A 112 15.01 -6.39 13.67
CA ASP A 112 16.26 -6.61 14.38
C ASP A 112 16.37 -5.44 15.36
N GLN A 113 16.13 -5.82 16.59
CA GLN A 113 16.26 -5.04 17.79
C GLN A 113 17.58 -4.26 17.77
N SER A 114 17.51 -2.93 17.83
CA SER A 114 18.39 -2.21 18.74
C SER A 114 17.53 -1.79 19.92
N PRO A 115 17.61 -2.48 21.08
CA PRO A 115 16.95 -2.01 22.27
C PRO A 115 17.60 -0.69 22.67
N THR A 116 16.88 0.41 22.48
CA THR A 116 17.15 1.68 23.12
C THR A 116 17.26 1.42 24.61
N LYS A 117 18.51 1.51 25.11
CA LYS A 117 18.89 1.42 26.52
C LYS A 117 17.85 2.11 27.40
N PRO A 118 17.27 1.44 28.41
CA PRO A 118 16.59 2.16 29.47
C PRO A 118 17.62 3.05 30.17
N LYS A 119 17.33 4.36 30.27
CA LYS A 119 18.05 5.30 31.13
C LYS A 119 17.93 4.84 32.58
N SER A 120 18.85 4.00 33.02
CA SER A 120 19.14 3.75 34.43
C SER A 120 20.08 4.85 34.91
N SER A 121 19.57 5.80 35.68
CA SER A 121 20.34 6.71 36.54
C SER A 121 19.42 7.39 37.55
N LYS A 122 19.03 6.66 38.60
CA LYS A 122 19.06 7.21 39.97
C LYS A 122 19.04 6.06 40.97
N SER A 123 20.26 5.76 41.40
CA SER A 123 20.59 5.08 42.64
C SER A 123 19.93 5.82 43.82
N LEU A 124 19.17 5.08 44.64
CA LEU A 124 19.09 5.27 46.09
C LEU A 124 18.53 3.97 46.70
N VAL A 125 19.40 3.21 47.37
CA VAL A 125 19.11 2.10 48.31
C VAL A 125 19.64 2.62 49.66
N PRO A 126 19.03 2.38 50.85
CA PRO A 126 18.86 1.03 51.47
C PRO A 126 17.68 0.92 52.49
N PRO A 127 17.65 -0.06 53.42
CA PRO A 127 17.68 -1.53 53.30
C PRO A 127 16.50 -2.21 54.05
N GLY A 128 16.24 -3.50 53.79
CA GLY A 128 15.34 -4.31 54.63
C GLY A 128 15.01 -5.71 54.10
N THR A 129 15.86 -6.68 54.40
CA THR A 129 15.59 -8.14 54.34
C THR A 129 14.42 -8.54 55.27
N PRO A 130 13.70 -9.69 55.14
CA PRO A 130 14.28 -11.02 54.84
C PRO A 130 13.46 -12.05 54.02
N LYS A 131 14.25 -13.01 53.51
CA LYS A 131 14.00 -14.42 53.13
C LYS A 131 12.62 -15.04 53.42
N VAL A 132 11.99 -15.63 52.39
CA VAL A 132 11.26 -16.92 52.41
C VAL A 132 11.30 -17.49 50.97
N ASN A 133 12.08 -18.51 50.65
CA ASN A 133 11.91 -19.97 50.76
C ASN A 133 11.03 -20.63 49.66
N VAL A 134 11.73 -21.48 48.91
CA VAL A 134 11.39 -22.63 48.04
C VAL A 134 9.95 -23.18 48.07
N ASP A 135 9.36 -23.40 46.89
CA ASP A 135 8.65 -24.64 46.48
C ASP A 135 8.36 -24.55 44.95
N LYS A 136 8.99 -25.37 44.08
CA LYS A 136 8.63 -26.73 43.64
C LYS A 136 7.20 -26.90 43.11
N GLN A 137 7.13 -27.61 41.96
CA GLN A 137 5.96 -28.19 41.27
C GLN A 137 5.11 -27.18 40.46
N LYS A 138 4.60 -27.47 39.26
CA LYS A 138 4.28 -28.75 38.61
C LYS A 138 4.04 -28.50 37.12
N LYS A 139 4.56 -29.37 36.25
CA LYS A 139 4.13 -29.53 34.85
C LYS A 139 2.88 -30.45 34.83
N PRO A 140 1.89 -30.19 33.98
CA PRO A 140 1.44 -31.20 33.01
C PRO A 140 1.17 -30.55 31.63
N THR A 141 1.60 -31.09 30.48
CA THR A 141 1.29 -32.38 29.82
C THR A 141 0.00 -32.32 28.99
N LEU A 142 0.19 -32.48 27.66
CA LEU A 142 -0.70 -32.97 26.58
C LEU A 142 -1.95 -32.18 26.13
N SER A 143 -1.84 -31.61 24.90
CA SER A 143 -2.57 -31.88 23.63
C SER A 143 -4.11 -32.11 23.61
N PRO A 144 -4.70 -32.25 22.41
CA PRO A 144 -4.97 -31.27 21.35
C PRO A 144 -6.49 -31.09 21.17
N ASP A 145 -6.99 -30.03 20.51
CA ASP A 145 -8.29 -30.19 19.86
C ASP A 145 -8.45 -29.37 18.57
N VAL A 146 -8.99 -30.10 17.61
CA VAL A 146 -9.26 -29.74 16.23
C VAL A 146 -10.61 -29.05 16.22
N THR A 147 -10.72 -27.91 15.53
CA THR A 147 -12.03 -27.48 15.04
C THR A 147 -11.90 -27.05 13.60
N GLN A 148 -12.18 -28.00 12.71
CA GLN A 148 -12.62 -27.72 11.36
C GLN A 148 -13.88 -26.88 11.43
N ILE A 149 -13.86 -25.67 10.86
CA ILE A 149 -15.09 -24.93 10.58
C ILE A 149 -15.21 -24.72 9.07
N ARG A 150 -16.37 -25.15 8.61
CA ARG A 150 -16.79 -25.39 7.23
C ARG A 150 -16.93 -24.10 6.41
N ASN A 151 -16.56 -24.25 5.15
CA ASN A 151 -16.87 -23.38 4.02
C ASN A 151 -18.38 -23.43 3.68
N PRO A 152 -19.04 -22.30 3.40
CA PRO A 152 -20.23 -22.29 2.56
C PRO A 152 -19.94 -21.59 1.23
N GLN A 153 -19.92 -22.41 0.17
CA GLN A 153 -20.21 -21.97 -1.19
C GLN A 153 -21.54 -21.20 -1.21
N SER A 154 -21.53 -19.96 -1.68
CA SER A 154 -22.72 -19.22 -2.05
C SER A 154 -22.70 -18.98 -3.56
N ARG A 155 -23.53 -19.76 -4.26
CA ARG A 155 -23.90 -19.59 -5.66
C ARG A 155 -24.68 -18.28 -5.82
N TYR A 156 -24.21 -17.36 -6.65
CA TYR A 156 -25.09 -16.41 -7.32
C TYR A 156 -24.72 -16.32 -8.80
N GLY A 157 -25.32 -17.22 -9.58
CA GLY A 157 -25.58 -16.95 -10.99
C GLY A 157 -26.92 -16.24 -11.08
N GLN A 158 -26.93 -15.01 -11.61
CA GLN A 158 -28.16 -14.37 -12.06
C GLN A 158 -27.94 -13.85 -13.48
N LYS A 159 -28.59 -14.55 -14.42
CA LYS A 159 -28.79 -14.13 -15.82
C LYS A 159 -29.77 -12.96 -15.85
N VAL A 160 -29.52 -11.96 -16.70
CA VAL A 160 -30.55 -11.05 -17.24
C VAL A 160 -30.20 -10.73 -18.72
N PRO A 161 -31.18 -10.59 -19.64
CA PRO A 161 -30.98 -10.92 -21.06
C PRO A 161 -30.78 -9.74 -22.02
N ARG A 162 -30.37 -10.12 -23.25
CA ARG A 162 -30.43 -9.40 -24.54
C ARG A 162 -31.83 -8.80 -24.81
N ASN A 163 -31.88 -7.54 -25.25
CA ASN A 163 -32.28 -7.10 -26.61
C ASN A 163 -32.59 -5.59 -26.58
N MET A 164 -31.84 -4.76 -27.32
CA MET A 164 -32.34 -3.45 -27.75
C MET A 164 -32.40 -3.45 -29.26
N GLN A 165 -33.62 -3.48 -29.80
CA GLN A 165 -33.91 -3.14 -31.19
C GLN A 165 -33.65 -1.65 -31.38
N ILE A 166 -32.78 -1.30 -32.32
CA ILE A 166 -32.67 0.04 -32.85
C ILE A 166 -33.69 0.11 -34.00
N LYS A 167 -34.72 0.95 -33.85
CA LYS A 167 -35.59 1.34 -34.95
C LYS A 167 -34.85 2.36 -35.83
N SER A 168 -34.98 2.15 -37.13
CA SER A 168 -34.50 2.99 -38.24
C SER A 168 -35.06 4.40 -38.20
#